data_AF-A0A1G1TDA8-F1
#
_entry.id   AF-A0A1G1TDA8-F1
#
_cell.length_a   1.000
_cell.length_b   1.000
_cell.length_c   1.000
_cell.angle_alpha   90.00
_cell.angle_beta   90.00
_cell.angle_gamma   90.00
#
_symmetry.space_group_name_H-M   'P 1'
#
loop_
_entity.id
_entity.type
_entity.pdbx_description
1 polymer ?
#
loop_
_entity_poly.entity_id
_entity_poly.type
_entity_poly.pdbx_seq_one_letter_code
_entity_poly.pdbx_strand_id
1 'polypeptide(L)'
;MKISKDDIEVKMDIPGAVLRQKTEFGSAAGLGMISAEYFSLAEGVDTTPLFVGLQGNLCQCPHWGYLLSGQVTATDASGTEETVNANDLFYWPPGHNVKVYADAEMILFSPQHEHTLVINHMIEKTKG
;
A
#
# COMPACT_ATOMS: atom_id res chain seq x y z
N MET A 1 -17.43 -0.58 -11.26
CA MET A 1 -16.58 -1.71 -11.71
C MET A 1 -16.67 -2.82 -10.66
N LYS A 2 -16.43 -4.09 -11.01
CA LYS A 2 -16.26 -5.19 -10.03
C LYS A 2 -15.11 -6.09 -10.47
N ILE A 3 -14.34 -6.60 -9.51
CA ILE A 3 -13.25 -7.55 -9.74
C ILE A 3 -13.07 -8.41 -8.48
N SER A 4 -12.71 -9.68 -8.61
CA SER A 4 -12.26 -10.47 -7.45
C SER A 4 -10.92 -9.93 -6.97
N LYS A 5 -10.65 -9.94 -5.66
CA LYS A 5 -9.32 -9.56 -5.15
C LYS A 5 -8.22 -10.45 -5.76
N ASP A 6 -8.53 -11.71 -6.02
CA ASP A 6 -7.60 -12.70 -6.55
C ASP A 6 -7.33 -12.51 -8.05
N ASP A 7 -8.14 -11.71 -8.75
CA ASP A 7 -8.00 -11.41 -10.18
C ASP A 7 -7.32 -10.04 -10.43
N ILE A 8 -6.87 -9.34 -9.39
CA ILE A 8 -6.17 -8.05 -9.54
C ILE A 8 -4.76 -8.29 -10.11
N GLU A 9 -4.40 -7.51 -11.12
CA GLU A 9 -3.09 -7.56 -11.78
C GLU A 9 -1.94 -7.37 -10.77
N VAL A 10 -1.00 -8.30 -10.76
CA VAL A 10 0.26 -8.20 -10.00
C VAL A 10 1.16 -7.16 -10.66
N LYS A 11 1.51 -6.11 -9.92
CA LYS A 11 2.46 -5.08 -10.37
C LYS A 11 3.88 -5.38 -9.90
N MET A 12 4.03 -6.02 -8.75
CA MET A 12 5.31 -6.35 -8.15
C MET A 12 5.18 -7.62 -7.31
N ASP A 13 6.13 -8.54 -7.48
CA ASP A 13 6.23 -9.81 -6.78
C ASP A 13 7.70 -10.01 -6.38
N ILE A 14 7.98 -9.81 -5.09
CA ILE A 14 9.31 -9.96 -4.50
C ILE A 14 9.21 -10.85 -3.25
N PRO A 15 10.33 -11.39 -2.74
CA PRO A 15 10.31 -12.18 -1.51
C PRO A 15 9.59 -11.45 -0.36
N GLY A 16 8.48 -12.03 0.08
CA GLY A 16 7.66 -11.49 1.18
C GLY A 16 6.62 -10.45 0.79
N ALA A 17 6.55 -9.95 -0.46
CA ALA A 17 5.54 -8.96 -0.82
C ALA A 17 5.00 -9.14 -2.25
N VAL A 18 3.67 -9.26 -2.35
CA VAL A 18 2.95 -9.26 -3.64
C VAL A 18 1.99 -8.07 -3.66
N LEU A 19 2.27 -7.12 -4.54
CA LEU A 19 1.48 -5.91 -4.71
C LEU A 19 0.64 -6.03 -5.99
N ARG A 20 -0.67 -5.92 -5.82
CA ARG A 20 -1.64 -5.95 -6.92
C ARG A 20 -2.39 -4.63 -6.98
N GLN A 21 -2.58 -4.10 -8.19
CA GLN A 21 -3.29 -2.83 -8.41
C GLN A 21 -4.21 -2.91 -9.63
N LYS A 22 -5.49 -2.57 -9.43
CA LYS A 22 -6.44 -2.29 -10.51
C LYS A 22 -6.60 -0.78 -10.64
N THR A 23 -6.06 -0.23 -11.72
CA THR A 23 -6.29 1.16 -12.13
C THR A 23 -7.69 1.34 -12.73
N GLU A 24 -8.14 2.58 -12.79
CA GLU A 24 -9.43 3.02 -13.36
C GLU A 24 -10.62 2.36 -12.66
N PHE A 25 -10.54 2.18 -11.33
CA PHE A 25 -11.55 1.46 -10.56
C PHE A 25 -12.81 2.30 -10.28
N GLY A 26 -12.65 3.62 -10.31
CA GLY A 26 -13.72 4.61 -10.17
C GLY A 26 -13.12 5.99 -9.93
N SER A 27 -13.93 7.04 -9.97
CA SER A 27 -13.47 8.39 -9.65
C SER A 27 -14.09 8.89 -8.35
N ALA A 28 -13.27 9.57 -7.53
CA ALA A 28 -13.72 10.37 -6.41
C ALA A 28 -13.46 11.84 -6.75
N ALA A 29 -14.51 12.66 -6.77
CA ALA A 29 -14.39 14.08 -7.09
C ALA A 29 -13.36 14.76 -6.17
N GLY A 30 -12.41 15.48 -6.75
CA GLY A 30 -11.30 16.13 -6.03
C GLY A 30 -10.04 15.28 -5.86
N LEU A 31 -10.16 13.95 -5.76
CA LEU A 31 -9.01 13.02 -5.71
C LEU A 31 -8.68 12.39 -7.07
N GLY A 32 -9.55 12.59 -8.06
CA GLY A 32 -9.35 12.09 -9.42
C GLY A 32 -9.75 10.62 -9.56
N MET A 33 -8.94 9.87 -10.30
CA MET A 33 -9.17 8.43 -10.50
C MET A 33 -8.61 7.67 -9.30
N ILE A 34 -9.37 6.69 -8.83
CA ILE A 34 -9.03 5.83 -7.69
C ILE A 34 -8.65 4.45 -8.23
N SER A 35 -7.59 3.87 -7.69
CA SER A 35 -7.24 2.47 -7.86
C SER A 35 -7.71 1.64 -6.67
N ALA A 36 -7.91 0.35 -6.92
CA ALA A 36 -8.13 -0.66 -5.88
C ALA A 36 -6.93 -1.59 -5.81
N GLU A 37 -6.48 -1.91 -4.61
CA GLU A 37 -5.30 -2.72 -4.37
C GLU A 37 -5.56 -3.90 -3.46
N TYR A 38 -4.75 -4.94 -3.66
CA TYR A 38 -4.72 -6.10 -2.79
C TYR A 38 -3.27 -6.51 -2.54
N PHE A 39 -2.80 -6.28 -1.32
CA PHE A 39 -1.43 -6.56 -0.92
C PHE A 39 -1.39 -7.77 0.00
N SER A 40 -0.46 -8.68 -0.32
CA SER A 40 -0.07 -9.83 0.49
C SER A 40 1.35 -9.61 0.98
N LEU A 41 1.54 -9.47 2.29
CA LEU A 41 2.83 -9.12 2.89
C LEU A 41 3.20 -10.13 3.98
N ALA A 42 4.41 -10.67 3.94
CA ALA A 42 4.91 -11.59 4.95
C ALA A 42 5.36 -10.86 6.21
N GLU A 43 5.36 -11.56 7.34
CA GLU A 43 5.97 -11.10 8.58
C GLU A 43 7.42 -10.61 8.35
N GLY A 44 7.75 -9.46 8.93
CA GLY A 44 9.07 -8.87 8.84
C GLY A 44 9.30 -7.97 7.62
N VAL A 45 8.33 -7.88 6.70
CA VAL A 45 8.37 -6.86 5.62
C VAL A 45 8.42 -5.46 6.23
N ASP A 46 9.32 -4.63 5.71
CA ASP A 46 9.50 -3.23 6.06
C ASP A 46 9.62 -2.43 4.76
N THR A 47 8.74 -1.44 4.55
CA THR A 47 8.74 -0.62 3.33
C THR A 47 9.79 0.48 3.35
N THR A 48 10.40 0.78 4.49
CA THR A 48 11.36 1.88 4.66
C THR A 48 12.49 1.84 3.62
N PRO A 49 13.13 0.69 3.33
CA PRO A 49 14.16 0.60 2.30
C PRO A 49 13.62 0.84 0.89
N LEU A 50 12.38 0.42 0.61
CA LEU A 50 11.75 0.51 -0.71
C LEU A 50 11.34 1.93 -1.07
N PHE A 51 11.16 2.81 -0.09
CA PHE A 51 10.75 4.20 -0.30
C PHE A 51 11.92 5.19 -0.29
N VAL A 52 13.17 4.73 -0.12
CA VAL A 52 14.36 5.61 -0.14
C VAL A 52 14.47 6.34 -1.48
N GLY A 53 14.40 7.66 -1.45
CA GLY A 53 14.43 8.52 -2.64
C GLY A 53 13.06 9.07 -3.06
N LEU A 54 11.97 8.61 -2.44
CA LEU A 54 10.72 9.37 -2.43
C LEU A 54 10.84 10.59 -1.51
N GLN A 55 9.89 11.52 -1.64
CA GLN A 55 9.79 12.66 -0.72
C GLN A 55 9.69 12.16 0.74
N GLY A 56 10.67 12.56 1.56
CA GLY A 56 10.75 12.15 2.97
C GLY A 56 11.08 10.66 3.19
N ASN A 57 11.41 9.89 2.14
CA ASN A 57 11.50 8.43 2.17
C ASN A 57 10.21 7.74 2.65
N LEU A 58 9.07 8.28 2.23
CA LEU A 58 7.74 7.88 2.68
C LEU A 58 6.80 7.75 1.48
N CYS A 59 5.78 6.89 1.61
CA CYS A 59 4.66 6.89 0.68
C CYS A 59 3.88 8.20 0.83
N GLN A 60 3.74 8.95 -0.27
CA GLN A 60 2.96 10.19 -0.31
C GLN A 60 1.53 9.98 -0.80
N CYS A 61 1.10 8.73 -0.96
CA CYS A 61 -0.25 8.41 -1.37
C CYS A 61 -1.13 8.20 -0.12
N PRO A 62 -2.30 8.85 -0.01
CA PRO A 62 -3.26 8.50 1.03
C PRO A 62 -3.93 7.15 0.72
N HIS A 63 -4.16 6.35 1.75
CA HIS A 63 -4.84 5.06 1.60
C HIS A 63 -6.04 4.94 2.53
N TRP A 64 -7.17 4.50 1.98
CA TRP A 64 -8.29 3.95 2.74
C TRP A 64 -8.21 2.44 2.64
N GLY A 65 -8.33 1.73 3.76
CA GLY A 65 -8.08 0.30 3.74
C GLY A 65 -8.93 -0.52 4.69
N TYR A 66 -8.90 -1.83 4.42
CA TYR A 66 -9.44 -2.88 5.28
C TYR A 66 -8.41 -4.00 5.40
N LEU A 67 -8.02 -4.35 6.63
CA LEU A 67 -7.08 -5.44 6.87
C LEU A 67 -7.85 -6.76 6.99
N LEU A 68 -7.69 -7.67 6.02
CA LEU A 68 -8.38 -8.97 6.01
C LEU A 68 -7.82 -9.90 7.09
N SER A 69 -6.50 -9.92 7.23
CA SER A 69 -5.77 -10.74 8.20
C SER A 69 -4.41 -10.13 8.53
N GLY A 70 -3.81 -10.59 9.63
CA GLY A 70 -2.47 -10.18 10.05
C GLY A 70 -2.46 -8.93 10.94
N GLN A 71 -1.28 -8.31 11.01
CA GLN A 71 -1.05 -7.09 11.79
C GLN A 71 0.03 -6.25 11.10
N VAL A 72 -0.26 -4.97 10.92
CA VAL A 72 0.65 -4.00 10.31
C VAL A 72 0.70 -2.74 11.15
N THR A 73 1.86 -2.10 11.19
CA THR A 73 2.02 -0.78 11.81
C THR A 73 2.46 0.21 10.77
N ALA A 74 1.70 1.29 10.64
CA ALA A 74 2.12 2.46 9.87
C ALA A 74 2.88 3.42 10.78
N THR A 75 3.95 4.03 10.27
CA THR A 75 4.70 5.08 10.95
C THR A 75 4.70 6.33 10.08
N ASP A 76 4.21 7.45 10.61
CA ASP A 76 4.16 8.71 9.88
C ASP A 76 5.48 9.49 9.93
N ALA A 77 5.53 10.63 9.22
CA ALA A 77 6.71 11.50 9.17
C ALA A 77 7.14 12.08 10.54
N SER A 78 6.25 12.10 11.54
CA SER A 78 6.54 12.54 12.91
C SER A 78 7.05 11.40 13.80
N GLY A 79 7.06 10.17 13.28
CA GLY A 79 7.36 8.96 14.04
C GLY A 79 6.17 8.44 14.85
N THR A 80 4.95 8.94 14.60
CA THR A 80 3.75 8.41 15.24
C THR A 80 3.39 7.08 14.61
N GLU A 81 3.17 6.07 15.45
CA GLU A 81 2.83 4.71 15.02
C GLU A 81 1.34 4.43 15.20
N GLU A 82 0.74 3.79 14.20
CA GLU A 82 -0.63 3.27 14.24
C GLU A 82 -0.61 1.79 13.86
N THR A 83 -1.06 0.93 14.76
CA THR A 83 -1.17 -0.52 14.50
C THR A 83 -2.59 -0.87 14.09
N VAL A 84 -2.72 -1.54 12.95
CA VAL A 84 -3.96 -2.03 12.36
C VAL A 84 -4.00 -3.55 12.48
N ASN A 85 -5.12 -4.09 12.95
CA ASN A 85 -5.35 -5.52 13.14
C ASN A 85 -6.39 -6.07 12.17
N ALA A 86 -6.44 -7.39 12.05
CA ALA A 86 -7.43 -8.06 11.22
C ALA A 86 -8.86 -7.58 11.54
N ASN A 87 -9.61 -7.29 10.48
CA ASN A 87 -10.96 -6.73 10.46
C ASN A 87 -11.08 -5.21 10.74
N ASP A 88 -9.97 -4.49 10.86
CA ASP A 88 -10.01 -3.04 11.02
C ASP A 88 -10.21 -2.33 9.66
N LEU A 89 -11.00 -1.25 9.69
CA LEU A 89 -11.02 -0.22 8.66
C LEU A 89 -10.04 0.89 9.09
N PHE A 90 -9.25 1.40 8.15
CA PHE A 90 -8.23 2.40 8.47
C PHE A 90 -8.09 3.45 7.36
N TYR A 91 -7.48 4.57 7.74
CA TYR A 91 -7.06 5.62 6.81
C TYR A 91 -5.64 6.06 7.18
N TRP A 92 -4.72 5.98 6.21
CA TRP A 92 -3.38 6.52 6.37
C TRP A 92 -3.21 7.77 5.52
N PRO A 93 -2.85 8.92 6.14
CA PRO A 93 -2.58 10.14 5.40
C PRO A 93 -1.27 10.03 4.59
N PRO A 94 -1.03 10.95 3.65
CA PRO A 94 0.25 11.04 2.94
C PRO A 94 1.42 11.17 3.93
N GLY A 95 2.51 10.47 3.66
CA GLY A 95 3.73 10.51 4.45
C GLY A 95 3.82 9.42 5.51
N HIS A 96 3.81 8.15 5.09
CA HIS A 96 3.97 7.00 5.99
C HIS A 96 4.87 5.88 5.43
N ASN A 97 5.35 5.03 6.34
CA ASN A 97 5.95 3.72 6.08
C ASN A 97 5.09 2.62 6.72
N VAL A 98 5.28 1.37 6.30
CA VAL A 98 4.59 0.19 6.85
C VAL A 98 5.59 -0.87 7.27
N LYS A 99 5.38 -1.44 8.45
CA LYS A 99 6.06 -2.64 8.93
C LYS A 99 5.05 -3.73 9.28
N VAL A 100 5.36 -4.96 8.91
CA VAL A 100 4.47 -6.12 9.07
C VAL A 100 4.94 -7.00 10.22
N TYR A 101 4.06 -7.24 11.19
CA TYR A 101 4.35 -8.02 12.40
C TYR A 101 3.75 -9.43 12.38
N ALA A 102 2.80 -9.68 11.48
CA ALA A 102 2.27 -11.00 11.16
C ALA A 102 1.78 -10.98 9.71
N ASP A 103 1.92 -12.10 8.99
CA ASP A 103 1.47 -12.25 7.59
C ASP A 103 0.11 -11.55 7.36
N ALA A 104 0.12 -10.56 6.48
CA ALA A 104 -0.93 -9.57 6.34
C ALA A 104 -1.50 -9.55 4.93
N GLU A 105 -2.84 -9.46 4.87
CA GLU A 105 -3.60 -9.35 3.64
C GLU A 105 -4.46 -8.09 3.75
N MET A 106 -4.23 -7.08 2.90
CA MET A 106 -4.96 -5.80 2.98
C MET A 106 -5.57 -5.40 1.65
N ILE A 107 -6.77 -4.85 1.71
CA ILE A 107 -7.41 -4.14 0.60
C ILE A 107 -7.19 -2.66 0.81
N LEU A 108 -6.71 -1.96 -0.22
CA LEU A 108 -6.56 -0.51 -0.20
C LEU A 108 -7.35 0.12 -1.36
N PHE A 109 -7.75 1.36 -1.16
CA PHE A 109 -8.20 2.28 -2.20
C PHE A 109 -7.39 3.55 -2.08
N SER A 110 -6.91 4.06 -3.21
CA SER A 110 -6.00 5.20 -3.20
C SER A 110 -6.06 6.03 -4.48
N PRO A 111 -5.67 7.31 -4.44
CA PRO A 111 -5.49 8.12 -5.63
C PRO A 111 -4.50 7.45 -6.59
N GLN A 112 -5.00 7.12 -7.78
CA GLN A 112 -4.28 6.26 -8.73
C GLN A 112 -2.95 6.88 -9.16
N HIS A 113 -2.94 8.19 -9.42
CA HIS A 113 -1.75 8.86 -9.91
C HIS A 113 -0.60 8.73 -8.91
N GLU A 114 -0.87 9.08 -7.66
CA GLU A 114 0.07 9.06 -6.55
C GLU A 114 0.55 7.64 -6.27
N HIS A 115 -0.37 6.65 -6.21
CA HIS A 115 0.02 5.29 -5.87
C HIS A 115 0.81 4.62 -7.00
N THR A 116 0.43 4.84 -8.26
CA THR A 116 1.20 4.32 -9.40
C THR A 116 2.63 4.87 -9.41
N LEU A 117 2.86 6.12 -9.02
CA LEU A 117 4.22 6.66 -8.88
C LEU A 117 5.03 5.93 -7.80
N VAL A 118 4.42 5.62 -6.65
CA VAL A 118 5.06 4.88 -5.57
C VAL A 118 5.38 3.44 -6.00
N ILE A 119 4.43 2.72 -6.60
CA ILE A 119 4.66 1.35 -7.10
C ILE A 119 5.78 1.32 -8.14
N ASN A 120 5.77 2.26 -9.10
CA ASN A 120 6.83 2.36 -10.11
C ASN A 120 8.19 2.61 -9.46
N HIS A 121 8.26 3.47 -8.44
CA HIS A 121 9.49 3.69 -7.68
C HIS A 121 9.98 2.40 -7.01
N MET A 122 9.11 1.65 -6.34
CA MET A 122 9.47 0.38 -5.70
C MET A 122 10.00 -0.65 -6.72
N ILE A 123 9.34 -0.75 -7.87
CA ILE A 123 9.78 -1.61 -8.97
C ILE A 123 11.19 -1.22 -9.41
N GLU A 124 11.45 0.07 -9.66
CA GLU A 124 12.81 0.52 -10.02
C GLU A 124 13.84 0.25 -8.92
N LYS A 125 13.47 0.40 -7.64
CA LYS A 125 14.35 0.11 -6.50
C LYS A 125 14.71 -1.36 -6.33
N THR A 126 13.93 -2.28 -6.88
CA THR A 126 14.18 -3.71 -6.76
C THR A 126 14.84 -4.33 -8.00
N LYS A 127 15.10 -3.51 -9.04
CA LYS A 127 15.79 -3.94 -10.26
C LYS A 127 17.32 -4.05 -10.10
N GLY A 128 17.91 -3.62 -8.99
CA GLY A 128 19.36 -3.65 -8.73
C GLY A 128 19.71 -2.92 -7.45
#